data_AF-A0A5C9DA23-F1
#
_entry.id   AF-A0A5C9DA23-F1
#
_cell.length_a   1.000
_cell.length_b   1.000
_cell.length_c   1.000
_cell.angle_alpha   90.00
_cell.angle_beta   90.00
_cell.angle_gamma   90.00
#
_symmetry.space_group_name_H-M   'P 1'
#
loop_
_entity.id
_entity.type
_entity.pdbx_description
1 polymer ?
#
loop_
_entity_poly.entity_id
_entity_poly.type
_entity_poly.pdbx_seq_one_letter_code
_entity_poly.pdbx_strand_id
1 'polypeptide(L)'
;MKNILRAAKLDIAALVLLSLTVLFGGCSGKTEASKKLYIFNWTYYTPDSVIEKFEKEYKVDVIYDSFASNEEMFAKLKAGGADYDLCFPSGDYVSIMIKEGMLQKIDHKELKNFAFVAPEVLEKCDFD
;
A
#
# COMPACT_ATOMS: atom_id res chain seq x y z
N MET A 1 -65.11 -9.53 13.61
CA MET A 1 -64.28 -10.44 12.78
C MET A 1 -63.66 -9.79 11.54
N LYS A 2 -64.38 -8.97 10.75
CA LYS A 2 -63.84 -8.36 9.49
C LYS A 2 -62.61 -7.45 9.67
N ASN A 3 -62.47 -6.77 10.82
CA ASN A 3 -61.35 -5.86 11.08
C ASN A 3 -60.05 -6.58 11.49
N ILE A 4 -60.16 -7.74 12.14
CA ILE A 4 -59.01 -8.56 12.56
C ILE A 4 -58.35 -9.22 11.34
N LEU A 5 -59.17 -9.65 10.37
CA LEU A 5 -58.70 -10.19 9.09
C LEU A 5 -58.07 -9.12 8.16
N ARG A 6 -58.42 -7.84 8.32
CA ARG A 6 -57.78 -6.73 7.58
C ARG A 6 -56.41 -6.36 8.16
N ALA A 7 -56.29 -6.34 9.49
CA ALA A 7 -55.01 -6.09 10.17
C ALA A 7 -53.98 -7.18 9.83
N ALA A 8 -54.35 -8.46 9.97
CA ALA A 8 -53.46 -9.58 9.64
C ALA A 8 -53.01 -9.61 8.16
N LYS A 9 -53.85 -9.16 7.22
CA LYS A 9 -53.49 -9.04 5.79
C LYS A 9 -52.56 -7.86 5.50
N LEU A 10 -52.66 -6.76 6.27
CA LEU A 10 -51.76 -5.61 6.19
C LEU A 10 -50.37 -5.97 6.74
N ASP A 11 -50.32 -6.74 7.84
CA ASP A 11 -49.07 -7.16 8.48
C ASP A 11 -48.28 -8.14 7.60
N ILE A 12 -48.95 -9.11 6.95
CA ILE A 12 -48.30 -10.06 6.04
C ILE A 12 -47.76 -9.34 4.78
N ALA A 13 -48.50 -8.38 4.23
CA ALA A 13 -48.03 -7.61 3.07
C ALA A 13 -46.81 -6.73 3.41
N ALA A 14 -46.76 -6.15 4.61
CA ALA A 14 -45.61 -5.38 5.09
C ALA A 14 -44.38 -6.26 5.34
N LEU A 15 -44.56 -7.48 5.86
CA LEU A 15 -43.49 -8.48 6.05
C LEU A 15 -42.93 -9.03 4.73
N VAL A 16 -43.78 -9.18 3.71
CA VAL A 16 -43.36 -9.59 2.36
C VAL A 16 -42.62 -8.45 1.63
N LEU A 17 -43.05 -7.19 1.81
CA LEU A 17 -42.32 -6.04 1.26
C LEU A 17 -40.96 -5.82 1.95
N LEU A 18 -40.87 -6.08 3.26
CA LEU A 18 -39.62 -5.94 4.02
C LEU A 18 -38.61 -7.07 3.71
N SER A 19 -39.09 -8.26 3.33
CA SER A 19 -38.23 -9.37 2.91
C SER A 19 -37.76 -9.23 1.45
N LEU A 20 -38.51 -8.53 0.59
CA LEU A 20 -38.09 -8.26 -0.80
C LEU A 20 -36.98 -7.20 -0.91
N THR A 21 -36.91 -6.23 0.00
CA THR A 21 -35.84 -5.21 0.02
C THR A 21 -34.51 -5.76 0.52
N VAL A 22 -34.52 -6.81 1.36
CA VAL A 22 -33.30 -7.49 1.83
C VAL A 22 -32.65 -8.33 0.72
N LEU A 23 -33.41 -8.79 -0.26
CA LEU A 23 -32.91 -9.62 -1.36
C LEU A 23 -32.23 -8.83 -2.50
N PHE A 24 -32.41 -7.50 -2.58
CA PHE A 24 -31.80 -6.65 -3.62
C PHE A 24 -30.64 -5.77 -3.14
N GLY A 25 -30.32 -5.77 -1.83
CA GLY A 25 -29.22 -4.96 -1.27
C GLY A 25 -27.83 -5.63 -1.28
N GLY A 26 -27.73 -6.86 -1.78
CA GLY A 26 -26.55 -7.72 -1.56
C GLY A 26 -25.44 -7.68 -2.60
N CYS A 27 -25.45 -6.74 -3.55
CA CYS A 27 -24.36 -6.59 -4.52
C CYS A 27 -23.53 -5.33 -4.23
N SER A 28 -23.01 -5.21 -3.01
CA SER A 28 -21.81 -4.41 -2.78
C SER A 28 -20.65 -5.17 -3.42
N GLY A 29 -20.44 -4.93 -4.72
CA GLY A 29 -19.19 -5.31 -5.37
C GLY A 29 -18.07 -4.78 -4.49
N LYS A 30 -17.25 -5.68 -3.95
CA LYS A 30 -16.02 -5.31 -3.27
C LYS A 30 -15.20 -4.55 -4.30
N THR A 31 -15.27 -3.22 -4.29
CA THR A 31 -14.26 -2.41 -4.92
C THR A 31 -12.98 -2.77 -4.19
N GLU A 32 -12.15 -3.64 -4.78
CA GLU A 32 -10.80 -3.85 -4.28
C GLU A 32 -10.18 -2.47 -4.20
N ALA A 33 -9.93 -1.99 -2.98
CA ALA A 33 -9.19 -0.76 -2.80
C ALA A 33 -7.86 -0.96 -3.51
N SER A 34 -7.56 -0.08 -4.47
CA SER A 34 -6.30 -0.14 -5.21
C SER A 34 -5.16 -0.18 -4.20
N LYS A 35 -4.31 -1.20 -4.31
CA LYS A 35 -3.14 -1.36 -3.44
C LYS A 35 -2.16 -0.26 -3.80
N LYS A 36 -1.71 0.51 -2.82
CA LYS A 36 -0.76 1.60 -3.04
C LYS A 36 0.63 1.21 -2.58
N LEU A 37 1.65 1.64 -3.32
CA LEU A 37 3.05 1.55 -2.93
C LEU A 37 3.64 2.96 -2.91
N TYR A 38 4.12 3.39 -1.75
CA TYR A 38 4.70 4.72 -1.55
C TYR A 38 6.23 4.66 -1.66
N ILE A 39 6.78 5.34 -2.67
CA ILE A 39 8.22 5.37 -2.96
C ILE A 39 8.73 6.80 -2.79
N PHE A 40 9.86 6.95 -2.09
CA PHE A 40 10.61 8.19 -2.01
C PHE A 40 12.04 8.00 -2.53
N ASN A 41 12.37 8.55 -3.68
CA ASN A 41 13.62 8.26 -4.37
C ASN A 41 14.24 9.52 -4.99
N TRP A 42 15.45 9.41 -5.53
CA TRP A 42 16.10 10.48 -6.27
C TRP A 42 15.31 10.85 -7.53
N THR A 43 15.33 12.14 -7.85
CA THR A 43 14.72 12.67 -9.07
C THR A 43 15.31 11.97 -10.32
N TYR A 44 14.45 11.50 -11.22
CA TYR A 44 14.80 10.82 -12.49
C TYR A 44 15.55 9.47 -12.36
N TYR A 45 15.62 8.87 -11.17
CA TYR A 45 16.43 7.67 -10.97
C TYR A 45 15.72 6.36 -11.34
N THR A 46 14.38 6.33 -11.26
CA THR A 46 13.56 5.23 -11.77
C THR A 46 12.85 5.67 -13.06
N PRO A 47 13.04 4.97 -14.20
CA PRO A 47 12.33 5.31 -15.43
C PRO A 47 10.82 5.10 -15.30
N ASP A 48 10.01 6.04 -15.79
CA ASP A 48 8.53 5.95 -15.75
C ASP A 48 8.00 4.63 -16.32
N SER A 49 8.60 4.15 -17.41
CA SER A 49 8.23 2.87 -18.03
C SER A 49 8.38 1.65 -17.12
N VAL A 50 9.23 1.71 -16.09
CA VAL A 50 9.36 0.66 -15.08
C VAL A 50 8.20 0.74 -14.09
N ILE A 51 7.84 1.96 -13.67
CA ILE A 51 6.71 2.22 -12.78
C ILE A 51 5.41 1.76 -13.44
N GLU A 52 5.14 2.19 -14.67
CA GLU A 52 3.94 1.82 -15.43
C GLU A 52 3.80 0.30 -15.63
N LYS A 53 4.92 -0.38 -15.91
CA LYS A 53 4.93 -1.85 -16.03
C LYS A 53 4.60 -2.51 -14.70
N PHE A 54 5.18 -2.02 -13.61
CA PHE A 54 4.95 -2.54 -12.26
C PHE A 54 3.49 -2.36 -11.84
N GLU A 55 2.92 -1.16 -12.00
CA GLU A 55 1.51 -0.87 -11.71
C GLU A 55 0.58 -1.81 -12.49
N LYS A 56 0.84 -1.99 -13.80
CA LYS A 56 0.04 -2.86 -14.66
C LYS A 56 0.13 -4.33 -14.28
N GLU A 57 1.32 -4.82 -13.95
CA GLU A 57 1.57 -6.22 -13.60
C GLU A 57 0.93 -6.58 -12.26
N TYR A 58 1.13 -5.74 -11.25
CA TYR A 58 0.73 -6.03 -9.87
C TYR A 58 -0.64 -5.46 -9.48
N LYS A 59 -1.26 -4.65 -10.35
CA LYS A 59 -2.53 -3.95 -10.09
C LYS A 59 -2.43 -3.10 -8.83
N VAL A 60 -1.39 -2.28 -8.80
CA VAL A 60 -1.08 -1.35 -7.71
C VAL A 60 -0.95 0.08 -8.27
N ASP A 61 -1.21 1.09 -7.44
CA ASP A 61 -0.86 2.48 -7.74
C ASP A 61 0.47 2.81 -7.05
N VAL A 62 1.45 3.29 -7.79
CA VAL A 62 2.73 3.74 -7.24
C VAL A 62 2.66 5.24 -6.99
N ILE A 63 2.74 5.62 -5.72
CA ILE A 63 2.84 7.02 -5.31
C ILE A 63 4.33 7.34 -5.18
N TYR A 64 4.86 8.06 -6.18
CA TYR A 64 6.29 8.34 -6.29
C TYR A 64 6.58 9.81 -5.95
N ASP A 65 7.29 10.03 -4.86
CA ASP A 65 7.87 11.33 -4.53
C ASP A 65 9.37 11.32 -4.80
N SER A 66 9.91 12.47 -5.19
CA SER A 66 11.34 12.64 -5.41
C SER A 66 11.99 13.59 -4.41
N PHE A 67 13.27 13.36 -4.10
CA PHE A 67 14.13 14.29 -3.38
C PHE A 67 15.40 14.63 -4.19
N ALA A 68 16.09 15.69 -3.77
CA ALA A 68 17.31 16.20 -4.41
C ALA A 68 18.58 16.01 -3.57
N SER A 69 18.46 15.69 -2.27
CA SER A 69 19.59 15.35 -1.41
C SER A 69 19.22 14.37 -0.29
N ASN A 70 20.23 13.72 0.30
CA ASN A 70 20.00 12.85 1.46
C ASN A 70 19.52 13.63 2.69
N GLU A 71 20.00 14.86 2.89
CA GLU A 71 19.59 15.73 4.00
C GLU A 71 18.09 16.03 3.91
N GLU A 72 17.60 16.35 2.72
CA GLU A 72 16.18 16.57 2.45
C GLU A 72 15.36 15.31 2.77
N MET A 73 15.80 14.16 2.23
CA MET A 73 15.16 12.87 2.44
C MET A 73 15.08 12.53 3.93
N PHE A 74 16.22 12.62 4.62
CA PHE A 74 16.34 12.29 6.04
C PHE A 74 15.48 13.21 6.89
N ALA A 75 15.51 14.53 6.65
CA ALA A 75 14.72 15.49 7.40
C ALA A 75 13.22 15.22 7.25
N LYS A 76 12.76 14.91 6.04
CA LYS A 76 11.34 14.60 5.77
C LYS A 76 10.90 13.33 6.49
N LEU A 77 11.67 12.25 6.39
CA LEU A 77 11.34 11.00 7.07
C LEU A 77 11.40 11.14 8.60
N LYS A 78 12.39 11.89 9.12
CA LYS A 78 12.56 12.10 10.57
C LYS A 78 11.46 12.97 11.17
N ALA A 79 10.98 13.98 10.43
CA ALA A 79 9.86 14.82 10.86
C ALA A 79 8.54 14.03 10.98
N GLY A 80 8.43 12.91 10.26
CA GLY A 80 7.22 12.08 10.21
C GLY A 80 6.09 12.72 9.39
N GLY A 81 4.92 12.08 9.40
CA GLY A 81 3.71 12.59 8.72
C GLY A 81 3.55 12.16 7.26
N ALA A 82 4.53 11.47 6.68
CA ALA A 82 4.40 10.72 5.44
C ALA A 82 5.02 9.33 5.65
N ASP A 83 4.20 8.29 5.49
CA ASP A 83 4.65 6.91 5.56
C ASP A 83 5.05 6.46 4.15
N TYR A 84 6.33 6.17 3.95
CA TYR A 84 6.85 5.59 2.72
C TYR A 84 7.21 4.13 2.94
N ASP A 85 6.91 3.29 1.97
CA ASP A 85 7.25 1.87 1.99
C ASP A 85 8.71 1.65 1.58
N LEU A 86 9.23 2.48 0.68
CA LEU A 86 10.60 2.39 0.16
C LEU A 86 11.27 3.77 0.09
N CYS A 87 12.54 3.81 0.51
CA CYS A 87 13.44 4.96 0.33
C CYS A 87 14.81 4.53 -0.20
N PHE A 88 15.55 5.46 -0.79
CA PHE A 88 16.81 5.18 -1.50
C PHE A 88 17.99 6.06 -1.00
N PRO A 89 18.35 5.98 0.29
CA PRO A 89 19.51 6.70 0.83
C PRO A 89 20.85 6.23 0.23
N SER A 90 21.88 7.07 0.31
CA SER A 90 23.27 6.62 0.14
C SER A 90 23.75 5.78 1.34
N GLY A 91 24.86 5.04 1.17
CA GLY A 91 25.32 4.07 2.18
C GLY A 91 25.63 4.66 3.56
N ASP A 92 26.21 5.87 3.60
CA ASP A 92 26.44 6.63 4.84
C ASP A 92 25.12 6.99 5.55
N TYR A 93 24.09 7.38 4.79
CA TYR A 93 22.76 7.63 5.34
C TYR A 93 22.03 6.34 5.75
N VAL A 94 22.27 5.19 5.10
CA VAL A 94 21.80 3.90 5.60
C VAL A 94 22.36 3.64 7.00
N SER A 95 23.67 3.81 7.20
CA SER A 95 24.31 3.64 8.53
C SER A 95 23.69 4.56 9.59
N ILE A 96 23.51 5.84 9.28
CA ILE A 96 22.86 6.81 10.17
C ILE A 96 21.41 6.39 10.49
N MET A 97 20.62 6.02 9.49
CA MET A 97 19.22 5.65 9.68
C MET A 97 19.03 4.33 10.44
N ILE A 98 19.97 3.39 10.32
CA ILE A 98 20.03 2.18 11.17
C ILE A 98 20.25 2.58 12.63
N LYS A 99 21.24 3.44 12.90
CA LYS A 99 21.57 3.93 14.26
C LYS A 99 20.41 4.68 14.91
N GLU A 100 19.65 5.41 14.11
CA GLU A 100 18.45 6.16 14.52
C GLU A 100 17.18 5.29 14.62
N GLY A 101 17.26 3.99 14.30
CA GLY A 101 16.13 3.06 14.36
C GLY A 101 15.02 3.35 13.35
N MET A 102 15.35 3.98 12.23
CA MET A 102 14.38 4.43 11.21
C MET A 102 14.06 3.38 10.15
N LEU A 103 14.85 2.31 10.07
CA LEU A 103 14.74 1.28 9.03
C LEU A 103 14.30 -0.07 9.60
N GLN A 104 13.50 -0.80 8.81
CA GLN A 104 13.13 -2.17 9.11
C GLN A 104 14.13 -3.16 8.49
N LYS A 105 14.28 -4.33 9.13
CA LYS A 105 15.07 -5.42 8.55
C LYS A 105 14.36 -5.99 7.33
N ILE A 106 15.11 -6.19 6.25
CA ILE A 106 14.60 -6.81 5.03
C ILE A 106 14.68 -8.34 5.18
N ASP A 107 13.59 -9.05 4.90
CA ASP A 107 13.63 -10.51 4.78
C ASP A 107 14.09 -10.91 3.37
N HIS A 108 15.34 -11.36 3.25
CA HIS A 108 15.93 -11.75 1.97
C HIS A 108 15.22 -12.94 1.32
N LYS A 109 14.41 -13.72 2.05
CA LYS A 109 13.64 -14.83 1.49
C LYS A 109 12.52 -14.36 0.56
N GLU A 110 12.00 -13.15 0.79
CA GLU A 110 10.97 -12.54 -0.06
C GLU A 110 11.55 -11.97 -1.36
N LEU A 111 12.87 -11.78 -1.41
CA LEU A 111 13.60 -11.23 -2.56
C LEU A 111 14.00 -12.35 -3.53
N LYS A 112 13.06 -12.81 -4.37
CA LYS A 112 13.28 -13.87 -5.37
C LYS A 112 14.48 -13.64 -6.29
N ASN A 113 14.82 -12.38 -6.53
CA ASN A 113 15.90 -11.94 -7.42
C ASN A 113 17.19 -11.56 -6.67
N PHE A 114 17.27 -11.76 -5.36
CA PHE A 114 18.44 -11.38 -4.55
C PHE A 114 19.74 -12.03 -5.02
N ALA A 115 19.65 -13.24 -5.57
CA ALA A 115 20.79 -13.96 -6.14
C ALA A 115 21.47 -13.24 -7.32
N PHE A 116 20.84 -12.22 -7.92
CA PHE A 116 21.44 -11.42 -8.98
C PHE A 116 22.29 -10.25 -8.47
N VAL A 117 22.34 -10.01 -7.16
CA VAL A 117 23.26 -9.02 -6.57
C VAL A 117 24.66 -9.63 -6.50
N ALA A 118 25.64 -8.94 -7.07
CA ALA A 118 27.02 -9.40 -7.09
C ALA A 118 27.58 -9.51 -5.66
N PRO A 119 28.25 -10.61 -5.28
CA PRO A 119 28.79 -10.79 -3.93
C PRO A 119 29.71 -9.65 -3.48
N GLU A 120 30.52 -9.10 -4.39
CA GLU A 120 31.46 -8.01 -4.10
C GLU A 120 30.76 -6.68 -3.78
N VAL A 121 29.49 -6.53 -4.16
CA VAL A 121 28.64 -5.39 -3.76
C VAL A 121 28.12 -5.61 -2.35
N LEU A 122 27.69 -6.83 -2.02
CA LEU A 122 27.20 -7.17 -0.68
C LEU A 122 28.31 -7.04 0.38
N GLU A 123 29.55 -7.41 0.04
CA GLU A 123 30.71 -7.21 0.92
C GLU A 123 30.98 -5.74 1.25
N LYS A 124 30.54 -4.81 0.39
CA LYS A 124 30.66 -3.36 0.62
C LYS A 124 29.47 -2.77 1.37
N CYS A 125 28.39 -3.53 1.55
CA CYS A 125 27.25 -3.14 2.38
C CYS A 125 27.56 -3.39 3.87
N ASP A 126 28.74 -2.98 4.31
CA ASP A 126 29.13 -2.96 5.72
C ASP A 126 28.68 -1.61 6.28
N PHE A 127 27.63 -1.63 7.09
CA PHE A 127 27.11 -0.45 7.77
C PHE A 127 27.69 -0.47 9.19
N ASP A 128 28.71 0.37 9.38
CA ASP A 128 29.52 0.52 10.57
C ASP A 128 28.74 0.85 11.86
#